data_AF-A0A377CD49-F1
#
_entry.id   AF-A0A377CD49-F1
#
_cell.length_a   1.000
_cell.length_b   1.000
_cell.length_c   1.000
_cell.angle_alpha   90.00
_cell.angle_beta   90.00
_cell.angle_gamma   90.00
#
_symmetry.space_group_name_H-M   'P 1'
#
loop_
_entity.id
_entity.type
_entity.pdbx_description
1 polymer ?
#
loop_
_entity_poly.entity_id
_entity_poly.type
_entity_poly.pdbx_seq_one_letter_code
_entity_poly.pdbx_strand_id
1 'polypeptide(L)'
;MKTPSQPRAIYYIVAIQIWEYFSFYGMRALLILYLTHQLGFDDNHAISLFSAYASLVYVTPILGGWLPTACSATALHDCRCAVNDPWPCGAGY
;
A
#
# COMPACT_ATOMS: atom_id res chain seq x y z
N MET A 1 24.35 -31.14 9.86
CA MET A 1 23.78 -30.33 8.76
C MET A 1 23.51 -28.94 9.31
N LYS A 2 24.25 -27.90 8.87
CA LYS A 2 24.03 -26.52 9.32
C LYS A 2 22.77 -26.01 8.62
N THR A 3 21.67 -25.89 9.34
CA THR A 3 20.46 -25.22 8.88
C THR A 3 20.85 -23.78 8.52
N PRO A 4 20.54 -23.28 7.32
CA PRO A 4 20.84 -21.88 6.98
C PRO A 4 20.04 -20.99 7.94
N SER A 5 20.74 -20.30 8.84
CA SER A 5 20.15 -19.32 9.74
C SER A 5 19.58 -18.18 8.89
N GLN A 6 18.26 -18.06 8.86
CA GLN A 6 17.60 -17.04 8.05
C GLN A 6 18.03 -15.63 8.49
N PRO A 7 18.31 -14.72 7.54
CA PRO A 7 18.65 -13.33 7.83
C PRO A 7 17.64 -12.67 8.78
N ARG A 8 18.12 -11.94 9.79
CA ARG A 8 17.26 -11.30 10.80
C ARG A 8 16.21 -10.34 10.23
N ALA A 9 16.43 -9.85 9.01
CA ALA A 9 15.49 -8.98 8.28
C ALA A 9 14.17 -9.68 7.92
N ILE A 10 14.16 -10.99 7.70
CA ILE A 10 12.96 -11.74 7.30
C ILE A 10 11.90 -11.72 8.39
N TYR A 11 12.30 -11.72 9.68
CA TYR A 11 11.35 -11.63 10.79
C TYR A 11 10.55 -10.32 10.75
N TYR A 12 11.20 -9.20 10.40
CA TYR A 12 10.52 -7.91 10.28
C TYR A 12 9.57 -7.88 9.07
N ILE A 13 9.98 -8.42 7.93
CA ILE A 13 9.11 -8.50 6.74
C ILE A 13 7.92 -9.42 6.97
N VAL A 14 8.10 -10.57 7.64
CA VAL A 14 6.98 -11.46 7.97
C VAL A 14 6.04 -10.80 8.98
N ALA A 15 6.57 -10.11 9.99
CA ALA A 15 5.76 -9.37 10.95
C ALA A 15 4.94 -8.26 10.28
N ILE A 16 5.55 -7.46 9.39
CA ILE A 16 4.84 -6.41 8.66
C ILE A 16 3.79 -7.02 7.73
N GLN A 17 4.10 -8.13 7.07
CA GLN A 17 3.16 -8.80 6.17
C GLN A 17 1.92 -9.31 6.91
N ILE A 18 2.10 -9.93 8.08
CA ILE A 18 0.97 -10.38 8.92
C ILE A 18 0.15 -9.18 9.40
N TRP A 19 0.81 -8.09 9.79
CA TRP A 19 0.16 -6.86 10.23
C TRP A 19 -0.66 -6.20 9.12
N GLU A 20 -0.15 -6.20 7.89
CA GLU A 20 -0.87 -5.70 6.72
C GLU A 20 -2.10 -6.56 6.42
N TYR A 21 -1.98 -7.88 6.48
CA TYR A 21 -3.14 -8.77 6.30
C TYR A 21 -4.20 -8.54 7.39
N PHE A 22 -3.80 -8.39 8.65
CA PHE A 22 -4.71 -8.09 9.75
C PHE A 22 -5.47 -6.78 9.51
N SER A 23 -4.76 -5.73 9.11
CA SER A 23 -5.36 -4.41 8.86
C SER A 23 -6.29 -4.43 7.64
N PHE A 24 -5.92 -5.14 6.57
CA PHE A 24 -6.73 -5.24 5.35
C PHE A 24 -8.06 -5.97 5.58
N TYR A 25 -8.01 -7.13 6.23
CA TYR A 25 -9.24 -7.88 6.54
C TYR A 25 -10.05 -7.22 7.65
N GLY A 26 -9.41 -6.60 8.64
CA GLY A 26 -10.07 -5.89 9.73
C GLY A 26 -10.86 -4.68 9.25
N MET A 27 -10.28 -3.84 8.38
CA MET A 27 -10.97 -2.68 7.83
C MET A 27 -12.20 -3.07 7.00
N ARG A 28 -12.10 -4.14 6.21
CA ARG A 28 -13.24 -4.69 5.45
C ARG A 28 -14.36 -5.20 6.36
N ALA A 29 -14.02 -5.90 7.44
CA ALA A 29 -14.99 -6.46 8.38
C ALA A 29 -15.65 -5.40 9.26
N LEU A 30 -14.88 -4.42 9.76
CA LEU A 30 -15.41 -3.35 10.60
C LEU A 30 -16.27 -2.37 9.82
N LEU A 31 -15.93 -2.07 8.55
CA LEU A 31 -16.71 -1.14 7.72
C LEU A 31 -18.14 -1.63 7.48
N ILE A 32 -18.31 -2.90 7.11
CA ILE A 32 -19.64 -3.46 6.85
C ILE A 32 -20.44 -3.60 8.15
N LEU A 33 -19.81 -4.02 9.24
CA LEU A 33 -20.45 -4.11 10.55
C LEU A 33 -20.89 -2.73 11.06
N TYR A 34 -20.09 -1.69 10.85
CA TYR A 34 -20.45 -0.33 11.25
C TYR A 34 -21.67 0.20 10.48
N LEU A 35 -21.72 -0.05 9.17
CA LEU A 35 -22.81 0.40 8.31
C LEU A 35 -24.15 -0.26 8.67
N THR A 36 -24.14 -1.55 8.99
CA THR A 36 -25.36 -2.29 9.34
C THR A 36 -25.78 -2.05 10.78
N HIS A 37 -24.84 -1.99 11.73
CA HIS A 37 -25.16 -2.03 13.16
C HIS A 37 -25.34 -0.64 13.80
N GLN A 38 -24.58 0.38 13.36
CA GLN A 38 -24.65 1.73 13.94
C GLN A 38 -25.47 2.72 13.10
N LEU A 39 -25.53 2.50 11.79
CA LEU A 39 -26.24 3.37 10.85
C LEU A 39 -27.62 2.84 10.44
N GLY A 40 -27.89 1.55 10.68
CA GLY A 40 -29.19 0.92 10.41
C GLY A 40 -29.58 0.96 8.93
N PHE A 41 -28.61 1.07 8.01
CA PHE A 41 -28.89 1.11 6.59
C PHE A 41 -29.38 -0.24 6.06
N ASP A 42 -30.29 -0.19 5.07
CA ASP A 42 -30.72 -1.36 4.31
C ASP A 42 -29.51 -2.06 3.69
N ASP A 43 -29.53 -3.39 3.69
CA ASP A 43 -28.40 -4.23 3.26
C ASP A 43 -27.91 -3.86 1.85
N ASN A 44 -28.83 -3.47 0.95
CA ASN A 44 -28.49 -3.05 -0.41
C ASN A 44 -27.64 -1.77 -0.43
N HIS A 45 -27.95 -0.81 0.44
CA HIS A 45 -27.22 0.45 0.51
C HIS A 45 -25.83 0.24 1.11
N ALA A 46 -25.72 -0.59 2.16
CA ALA A 46 -24.44 -0.93 2.79
C ALA A 46 -23.50 -1.65 1.82
N ILE A 47 -24.00 -2.58 1.02
CA ILE A 47 -23.21 -3.30 0.00
C ILE A 47 -22.74 -2.35 -1.11
N SER A 48 -23.60 -1.44 -1.56
CA SER A 48 -23.23 -0.47 -2.61
C SER A 48 -22.06 0.42 -2.17
N LEU A 49 -22.11 0.95 -0.94
CA LEU A 49 -21.06 1.81 -0.40
C LEU A 49 -19.77 1.02 -0.12
N PHE A 50 -19.90 -0.20 0.39
CA PHE A 50 -18.78 -1.11 0.60
C PHE A 50 -18.02 -1.40 -0.71
N SER A 51 -18.74 -1.67 -1.80
CA SER A 51 -18.14 -1.95 -3.10
C SER A 51 -17.48 -0.73 -3.75
N ALA A 52 -18.06 0.46 -3.59
CA ALA A 52 -17.46 1.72 -4.03
C ALA A 52 -16.17 2.04 -3.28
N TYR A 53 -16.15 1.79 -1.96
CA TYR A 53 -14.94 1.94 -1.16
C TYR A 53 -13.83 0.95 -1.58
N ALA A 54 -14.17 -0.31 -1.79
CA ALA A 54 -13.21 -1.33 -2.20
C ALA A 54 -12.56 -1.00 -3.56
N SER A 55 -13.33 -0.50 -4.53
CA SER A 55 -12.78 -0.13 -5.84
C SER A 55 -11.80 1.04 -5.75
N LEU A 56 -12.07 2.05 -4.90
CA LEU A 56 -11.13 3.15 -4.67
C LEU A 56 -9.81 2.65 -4.07
N VAL A 57 -9.87 1.78 -3.06
CA VAL A 57 -8.68 1.21 -2.42
C VAL A 57 -7.83 0.41 -3.43
N TYR A 58 -8.44 -0.27 -4.39
CA TYR A 58 -7.71 -0.94 -5.47
C TYR A 58 -7.14 0.01 -6.53
N VAL A 59 -7.76 1.18 -6.74
CA VAL A 59 -7.28 2.19 -7.70
C VAL A 59 -6.14 3.03 -7.12
N THR A 60 -6.12 3.31 -5.82
CA THR A 60 -5.06 4.09 -5.15
C THR A 60 -3.63 3.58 -5.41
N PRO A 61 -3.31 2.28 -5.31
CA PRO A 61 -1.96 1.79 -5.60
C PRO A 61 -1.60 1.85 -7.09
N ILE A 62 -2.59 1.83 -8.00
CA ILE A 62 -2.34 2.02 -9.44
C ILE A 62 -1.87 3.46 -9.69
N LEU A 63 -2.52 4.44 -9.05
CA LEU A 63 -2.10 5.85 -9.10
C LEU A 63 -0.76 6.07 -8.36
N GLY A 64 -0.58 5.42 -7.21
CA GLY A 64 0.66 5.46 -6.43
C GLY A 64 1.86 4.83 -7.14
N GLY A 65 1.65 3.87 -8.04
CA GLY A 65 2.69 3.30 -8.92
C GLY A 65 2.92 4.07 -10.23
N TRP A 66 1.92 4.82 -10.69
CA TRP A 66 2.04 5.70 -11.87
C TRP A 66 2.81 6.99 -11.59
N LEU A 67 2.64 7.60 -10.41
CA LEU A 67 3.34 8.85 -10.06
C LEU A 67 4.89 8.69 -10.05
N PRO A 68 5.47 7.58 -9.56
CA PRO A 68 6.90 7.31 -9.69
C PRO A 68 7.35 7.07 -11.13
N THR A 69 6.52 6.44 -11.97
CA THR A 69 6.87 6.04 -13.35
C THR A 69 6.65 7.14 -14.38
N ALA A 70 5.74 8.08 -14.13
CA ALA A 70 5.60 9.30 -14.95
C ALA A 70 6.84 10.20 -14.88
N CYS A 71 7.59 10.13 -13.77
CA CYS A 71 8.88 10.80 -13.64
C CYS A 71 10.02 9.99 -14.32
N SER A 72 9.84 8.69 -14.58
CA SER A 72 10.87 7.84 -15.22
C SER A 72 10.65 7.55 -16.72
N ALA A 73 9.46 7.78 -17.27
CA ALA A 73 9.17 7.47 -18.67
C ALA A 73 9.45 8.61 -19.67
N THR A 74 9.74 9.83 -19.19
CA THR A 74 10.04 10.99 -20.07
C THR A 74 11.46 11.56 -19.89
N ALA A 75 12.36 10.83 -19.24
CA ALA A 75 13.74 11.27 -19.04
C ALA A 75 14.73 10.15 -19.35
N LEU A 76 15.29 10.17 -20.57
CA LEU A 76 16.46 9.35 -20.92
C LEU A 76 17.74 9.83 -20.20
N HIS A 77 17.69 10.89 -19.40
CA HIS A 77 18.77 11.31 -18.52
C HIS A 77 18.19 11.98 -17.28
N ASP A 78 18.49 11.40 -16.11
CA ASP A 78 18.41 12.01 -14.77
C ASP A 78 17.08 11.93 -13.98
N CYS A 79 16.95 10.91 -13.11
CA CYS A 79 15.94 10.81 -12.04
C CYS A 79 16.38 9.84 -10.93
N ARG A 80 17.54 10.05 -10.31
CA ARG A 80 18.01 9.25 -9.15
C ARG A 80 18.34 10.08 -7.91
N CYS A 81 17.63 11.19 -7.70
CA CYS A 81 18.07 12.19 -6.71
C CYS A 81 16.99 12.74 -5.77
N ALA A 82 15.81 12.11 -5.69
CA ALA A 82 14.68 12.74 -5.01
C ALA A 82 14.33 12.18 -3.62
N VAL A 83 15.01 11.17 -3.06
CA VAL A 83 14.46 10.56 -1.82
C VAL A 83 15.43 10.22 -0.69
N ASN A 84 16.76 10.40 -0.82
CA ASN A 84 17.64 10.15 0.34
C ASN A 84 19.00 10.87 0.39
N ASP A 85 19.16 12.05 -0.22
CA ASP A 85 20.42 12.81 -0.13
C ASP A 85 20.20 14.19 0.53
N PRO A 86 20.98 14.58 1.56
CA PRO A 86 21.05 15.95 2.06
C PRO A 86 21.91 16.90 1.19
N TRP A 87 22.32 16.47 -0.02
CA TRP A 87 23.18 17.22 -0.93
C TRP A 87 22.57 17.34 -2.33
N PRO A 88 22.78 18.46 -3.05
CA PRO A 88 22.35 18.59 -4.44
C PRO A 88 23.09 17.57 -5.30
N CYS A 89 22.35 16.64 -5.88
CA CYS A 89 22.86 15.73 -6.89
C CYS A 89 23.36 16.51 -8.12
N GLY A 90 24.66 16.52 -8.29
CA GLY A 90 25.33 17.19 -9.40
C GLY A 90 26.84 17.16 -9.21
N ALA A 91 27.44 15.96 -9.14
CA ALA A 91 28.88 15.78 -9.32
C ALA A 91 29.15 14.31 -9.67
N GLY A 92 29.63 14.09 -10.89
CA GLY A 92 29.68 12.78 -11.50
C GLY A 92 30.79 11.84 -11.05
N TYR A 93 30.61 10.60 -11.46
CA TYR A 93 31.54 9.76 -12.24
C TYR A 93 30.71 8.73 -13.00
#